data_AF-A0A1J5LGE8-F1
#
_entry.id   AF-A0A1J5LGE8-F1
#
_cell.length_a   1.000
_cell.length_b   1.000
_cell.length_c   1.000
_cell.angle_alpha   90.00
_cell.angle_beta   90.00
_cell.angle_gamma   90.00
#
_symmetry.space_group_name_H-M   'P 1'
#
loop_
_entity.id
_entity.type
_entity.pdbx_description
1 polymer ?
#
loop_
_entity_poly.entity_id
_entity_poly.type
_entity_poly.pdbx_seq_one_letter_code
_entity_poly.pdbx_strand_id
1 'polypeptide(L)'
;MRYLASLSRELQNHIMDENISILPQLRERYAQRLSVVLENSISAKTLEMQSTEISNLCNDIGITVNVERYYTLDQCIQRIHTLLEKLSQNSLDSSSDDDSDILFQFMRNRGFAISKQELHKGNSSPISAAYEQGYLSISEAFDALSAIFSTTNNLEAQSLRYS
;
A
#
# COMPACT_ATOMS: atom_id res chain seq x y z
N MET A 1 3.60 7.36 -4.14
CA MET A 1 3.85 8.72 -3.59
C MET A 1 2.93 9.06 -2.42
N ARG A 2 1.60 9.21 -2.60
CA ARG A 2 0.67 9.59 -1.50
C ARG A 2 0.63 8.61 -0.32
N TYR A 3 0.79 7.31 -0.58
CA TYR A 3 0.76 6.27 0.46
C TYR A 3 2.01 6.29 1.36
N LEU A 4 3.21 6.48 0.80
CA LEU A 4 4.45 6.61 1.59
C LEU A 4 4.37 7.84 2.51
N ALA A 5 3.89 8.98 2.00
CA ALA A 5 3.69 10.18 2.80
C ALA A 5 2.67 9.96 3.95
N SER A 6 1.62 9.16 3.72
CA SER A 6 0.67 8.78 4.76
C SER A 6 1.32 7.94 5.86
N LEU A 7 2.09 6.91 5.47
CA LEU A 7 2.80 6.05 6.43
C LEU A 7 3.89 6.81 7.19
N SER A 8 4.60 7.73 6.54
CA SER A 8 5.58 8.59 7.21
C SER A 8 4.93 9.51 8.25
N ARG A 9 3.72 10.02 8.00
CA ARG A 9 2.95 10.77 9.02
C ARG A 9 2.46 9.87 10.15
N GLU A 10 2.02 8.65 9.83
CA GLU A 10 1.64 7.64 10.83
C GLU A 10 2.82 7.31 11.75
N LEU A 11 4.01 7.11 11.18
CA LEU A 11 5.26 6.91 11.92
C LEU A 11 5.61 8.13 12.80
N GLN A 12 5.46 9.35 12.26
CA GLN A 12 5.67 10.58 13.04
C GLN A 12 4.74 10.66 14.25
N ASN A 13 3.47 10.30 14.10
CA ASN A 13 2.52 10.27 15.20
C ASN A 13 2.93 9.27 16.28
N HIS A 14 3.42 8.08 15.90
CA HIS A 14 3.93 7.11 16.86
C HIS A 14 5.20 7.57 17.58
N ILE A 15 6.12 8.25 16.90
CA ILE A 15 7.34 8.79 17.53
C ILE A 15 6.99 9.86 18.58
N MET A 16 5.98 10.68 18.28
CA MET A 16 5.51 11.75 19.16
C MET A 16 4.57 11.26 20.25
N ASP A 17 4.12 10.00 20.20
CA ASP A 17 3.29 9.39 21.23
C ASP A 17 4.07 9.27 22.54
N GLU A 18 3.55 9.89 23.60
CA GLU A 18 4.15 9.84 24.94
C GLU A 18 4.11 8.42 25.54
N ASN A 19 3.22 7.55 25.05
CA ASN A 19 3.13 6.16 25.48
C ASN A 19 4.27 5.28 24.95
N ILE A 20 4.96 5.74 23.90
CA ILE A 20 6.11 5.03 23.33
C ILE A 20 7.38 5.56 24.02
N SER A 21 8.08 4.66 24.70
CA SER A 21 9.30 4.97 25.44
C SER A 21 10.47 5.17 24.47
N ILE A 22 10.64 6.42 24.04
CA ILE A 22 11.75 6.88 23.21
C ILE A 22 12.51 7.93 24.01
N LEU A 23 13.85 7.85 24.00
CA LEU A 23 14.68 8.87 24.62
C LEU A 23 14.40 10.24 23.98
N PRO A 24 14.24 11.33 24.75
CA PRO A 24 13.86 12.65 24.22
C PRO A 24 14.76 13.14 23.07
N GLN A 25 16.07 12.92 23.18
CA GLN A 25 17.05 13.29 22.16
C GLN A 25 16.86 12.52 20.85
N LEU A 26 16.46 11.25 20.92
CA LEU A 26 16.16 10.44 19.74
C LEU A 26 14.83 10.85 19.12
N ARG A 27 13.82 11.15 19.95
CA ARG A 27 12.51 11.61 19.49
C ARG A 27 12.62 12.90 18.67
N GLU A 28 13.34 13.91 19.16
CA GLU A 28 13.58 15.15 18.42
C GLU A 28 14.33 14.88 17.10
N ARG A 29 15.36 14.04 17.15
CA ARG A 29 16.15 13.68 15.96
C ARG A 29 15.31 12.96 14.90
N TYR A 30 14.46 12.01 15.28
CA TYR A 30 13.57 11.31 14.35
C TYR A 30 12.50 12.23 13.77
N ALA A 31 11.90 13.08 14.61
CA ALA A 31 10.91 14.06 14.15
C ALA A 31 11.49 15.05 13.13
N GLN A 32 12.70 15.58 13.36
CA GLN A 32 13.38 16.48 12.43
C GLN A 32 13.68 15.80 11.09
N ARG A 33 14.23 14.58 11.11
CA ARG A 33 14.53 13.83 9.87
C ARG A 33 13.26 13.53 9.08
N LEU A 34 12.17 13.16 9.74
CA LEU A 34 10.87 12.92 9.09
C LEU A 34 10.27 14.18 8.46
N SER A 35 10.34 15.33 9.13
CA SER A 35 9.84 16.59 8.56
C SER A 35 10.57 16.99 7.28
N VAL A 36 11.91 16.86 7.24
CA VAL A 36 12.71 17.14 6.03
C VAL A 36 12.35 16.21 4.87
N VAL A 37 12.05 14.94 5.17
CA VAL A 37 11.62 13.97 4.16
C VAL A 37 10.22 14.32 3.62
N LEU A 38 9.30 14.74 4.49
CA LEU A 38 7.92 15.08 4.13
C LEU A 38 7.80 16.37 3.32
N GLU A 39 8.70 17.34 3.50
CA GLU A 39 8.66 18.65 2.82
C GLU A 39 9.22 18.63 1.39
N ASN A 40 10.07 17.66 1.03
CA ASN A 40 10.84 17.68 -0.22
C ASN A 40 10.21 16.95 -1.43
N SER A 41 8.88 16.89 -1.54
CA SER A 41 8.19 15.99 -2.49
C SER A 41 7.92 16.57 -3.90
N ILE A 42 8.94 16.70 -4.79
CA ILE A 42 8.68 17.13 -6.20
C ILE A 42 9.47 16.36 -7.31
N SER A 43 10.43 15.46 -7.04
CA SER A 43 11.19 14.77 -8.13
C SER A 43 11.45 13.27 -7.90
N ALA A 44 11.59 12.50 -8.99
CA ALA A 44 11.89 11.06 -8.97
C ALA A 44 13.25 10.73 -8.33
N LYS A 45 14.29 11.57 -8.56
CA LYS A 45 15.58 11.45 -7.87
C LYS A 45 15.46 11.71 -6.36
N THR A 46 14.47 12.50 -5.96
CA THR A 46 14.16 12.76 -4.56
C THR A 46 13.47 11.57 -3.89
N LEU A 47 12.72 10.76 -4.64
CA LEU A 47 12.01 9.58 -4.10
C LEU A 47 12.98 8.49 -3.63
N GLU A 48 14.06 8.23 -4.35
CA GLU A 48 15.06 7.23 -3.97
C GLU A 48 15.82 7.64 -2.70
N MET A 49 16.19 8.92 -2.61
CA MET A 49 16.79 9.50 -1.39
C MET A 49 15.81 9.48 -0.21
N GLN A 50 14.53 9.82 -0.44
CA GLN A 50 13.48 9.75 0.59
C GLN A 50 13.24 8.31 1.06
N SER A 51 13.20 7.35 0.13
CA SER A 51 13.02 5.93 0.43
C SER A 51 14.16 5.39 1.29
N THR A 52 15.39 5.76 0.94
CA THR A 52 16.59 5.37 1.70
C THR A 52 16.58 5.98 3.09
N GLU A 53 16.25 7.27 3.21
CA GLU A 53 16.24 7.98 4.48
C GLU A 53 15.13 7.45 5.42
N ILE A 54 13.94 7.15 4.90
CA ILE A 54 12.84 6.54 5.67
C ILE A 54 13.23 5.14 6.12
N SER A 55 13.85 4.34 5.25
CA SER A 55 14.31 2.99 5.59
C SER A 55 15.33 3.01 6.74
N ASN A 56 16.32 3.91 6.65
CA ASN A 56 17.32 4.11 7.70
C ASN A 56 16.67 4.52 9.02
N LEU A 57 15.67 5.40 8.97
CA LEU A 57 14.95 5.87 10.15
C LEU A 57 14.13 4.75 10.80
N CYS A 58 13.48 3.90 10.01
CA CYS A 58 12.76 2.72 10.51
C CYS A 58 13.71 1.71 11.17
N ASN A 59 14.87 1.46 10.56
CA ASN A 59 15.90 0.59 11.12
C ASN A 59 16.46 1.15 12.44
N ASP A 60 16.77 2.45 12.48
CA ASP A 60 17.26 3.12 13.69
C ASP A 60 16.24 3.01 14.84
N ILE A 61 14.95 3.16 14.55
CA ILE A 61 13.87 3.01 15.55
C ILE A 61 13.77 1.55 15.99
N GLY A 62 13.82 0.58 15.07
CA GLY A 62 13.76 -0.85 15.41
C GLY A 62 14.92 -1.31 16.32
N ILE A 63 16.08 -0.65 16.26
CA ILE A 63 17.24 -0.95 17.11
C ILE A 63 17.13 -0.25 18.47
N THR A 64 16.66 1.00 18.49
CA THR A 64 16.71 1.86 19.69
C THR A 64 15.45 1.79 20.54
N VAL A 65 14.32 1.42 19.95
CA VAL A 65 13.02 1.29 20.60
C VAL A 65 12.68 -0.19 20.66
N ASN A 66 12.20 -0.66 21.82
CA ASN A 66 11.67 -2.02 21.93
C ASN A 66 10.30 -2.08 21.22
N VAL A 67 10.32 -2.17 19.90
CA VAL A 67 9.14 -2.19 19.02
C VAL A 67 8.23 -3.37 19.29
N GLU A 68 8.74 -4.49 19.84
CA GLU A 68 7.93 -5.65 20.24
C GLU A 68 6.90 -5.31 21.33
N ARG A 69 7.20 -4.30 22.17
CA ARG A 69 6.24 -3.78 23.16
C ARG A 69 5.18 -2.86 22.56
N TYR A 70 5.40 -2.37 21.34
CA TYR A 70 4.58 -1.36 20.67
C TYR A 70 4.09 -1.88 19.32
N TYR A 71 3.13 -2.81 19.39
CA TYR A 71 2.58 -3.52 18.23
C TYR A 71 2.21 -2.62 17.05
N THR A 72 1.57 -1.47 17.29
CA THR A 72 1.17 -0.54 16.23
C THR A 72 2.35 0.15 15.56
N LEU A 73 3.41 0.45 16.31
CA LEU A 73 4.65 1.02 15.78
C LEU A 73 5.40 -0.03 14.94
N ASP A 74 5.50 -1.26 15.44
CA ASP A 74 6.11 -2.37 14.70
C ASP A 74 5.37 -2.63 13.38
N GLN A 75 4.02 -2.68 13.41
CA GLN A 75 3.22 -2.81 12.19
C GLN A 75 3.43 -1.65 11.21
N CYS A 76 3.53 -0.42 11.70
CA CYS A 76 3.80 0.76 10.87
C CYS A 76 5.15 0.64 10.17
N ILE A 77 6.20 0.27 10.91
CA ILE A 77 7.56 0.03 10.41
C ILE A 77 7.58 -1.08 9.36
N GLN A 78 6.95 -2.21 9.64
CA GLN A 78 6.87 -3.33 8.69
C GLN A 78 6.14 -2.93 7.40
N ARG A 79 5.02 -2.21 7.49
CA ARG A 79 4.28 -1.70 6.33
C ARG A 79 5.13 -0.75 5.48
N ILE A 80 5.95 0.09 6.12
CA ILE A 80 6.90 0.97 5.43
C ILE A 80 7.97 0.14 4.71
N HIS A 81 8.62 -0.81 5.39
CA HIS A 81 9.63 -1.66 4.76
C HIS A 81 9.09 -2.44 3.57
N THR A 82 7.91 -3.07 3.69
CA THR A 82 7.26 -3.77 2.58
C THR A 82 6.96 -2.84 1.41
N LEU A 83 6.54 -1.59 1.68
CA LEU A 83 6.29 -0.61 0.63
C LEU A 83 7.58 -0.20 -0.08
N LEU A 84 8.66 0.04 0.67
CA LEU A 84 9.96 0.43 0.13
C LEU A 84 10.59 -0.71 -0.68
N GLU A 85 10.45 -1.95 -0.22
CA GLU A 85 10.88 -3.14 -0.94
C GLU A 85 10.15 -3.26 -2.28
N LYS A 86 8.82 -3.13 -2.29
CA LYS A 86 8.02 -3.09 -3.53
C LYS A 86 8.43 -1.96 -4.46
N LEU A 87 8.73 -0.77 -3.93
CA LEU A 87 9.20 0.36 -4.73
C LEU A 87 10.60 0.12 -5.33
N SER A 88 11.48 -0.56 -4.59
CA SER A 88 12.82 -0.93 -5.08
C SER A 88 12.78 -2.04 -6.13
N GLN A 89 11.93 -3.06 -5.95
CA GLN A 89 11.73 -4.15 -6.92
C GLN A 89 11.13 -3.62 -8.23
N ASN A 90 10.16 -2.71 -8.13
CA ASN A 90 9.59 -2.02 -9.30
C ASN A 90 10.60 -1.13 -10.05
N SER A 91 11.74 -0.76 -9.44
CA SER A 91 12.81 0.00 -10.10
C SER A 91 13.85 -0.88 -10.80
N LEU A 92 13.93 -2.16 -10.44
CA LEU A 92 14.83 -3.16 -11.03
C LEU A 92 14.14 -3.98 -12.13
N ASP A 93 12.83 -4.16 -12.03
CA ASP A 93 12.03 -4.81 -13.07
C ASP A 93 11.47 -3.78 -14.06
N SER A 94 12.36 -3.19 -14.87
CA SER A 94 11.97 -2.58 -16.14
C SER A 94 11.66 -3.65 -17.18
N SER A 95 10.87 -4.65 -16.81
CA SER A 95 10.16 -5.54 -17.71
C SER A 95 8.70 -5.48 -17.34
N SER A 96 7.92 -4.90 -18.24
CA SER A 96 6.47 -4.84 -18.24
C SER A 96 5.79 -6.10 -17.68
N ASP A 97 5.41 -6.07 -16.41
CA ASP A 97 4.08 -6.52 -15.98
C ASP A 97 3.77 -5.86 -14.64
N ASP A 98 2.80 -4.96 -14.72
CA ASP A 98 2.38 -4.05 -13.67
C ASP A 98 1.74 -4.85 -12.52
N ASP A 99 2.50 -5.14 -11.47
CA ASP A 99 2.03 -5.90 -10.28
C ASP A 99 1.50 -4.97 -9.15
N SER A 100 1.25 -3.70 -9.50
CA SER A 100 0.89 -2.61 -8.56
C SER A 100 -0.62 -2.43 -8.30
N ASP A 101 -1.47 -3.27 -8.90
CA ASP A 101 -2.92 -3.11 -8.82
C ASP A 101 -3.47 -3.68 -7.50
N ILE A 102 -3.68 -2.77 -6.55
CA ILE A 102 -4.16 -3.07 -5.19
C ILE A 102 -5.54 -3.73 -5.24
N LEU A 103 -6.41 -3.33 -6.18
CA LEU A 103 -7.75 -3.89 -6.32
C LEU A 103 -7.65 -5.33 -6.83
N PHE A 104 -6.77 -5.59 -7.80
CA PHE A 104 -6.48 -6.93 -8.29
C PHE A 104 -5.97 -7.86 -7.17
N GLN A 105 -4.97 -7.42 -6.40
CA GLN A 105 -4.44 -8.20 -5.26
C GLN A 105 -5.53 -8.46 -4.21
N PHE A 106 -6.38 -7.47 -3.94
CA PHE A 106 -7.47 -7.60 -2.97
C PHE A 106 -8.51 -8.64 -3.41
N MET A 107 -8.90 -8.65 -4.69
CA MET A 107 -9.80 -9.67 -5.24
C MET A 107 -9.20 -11.07 -5.19
N ARG A 108 -7.92 -11.21 -5.57
CA ARG A 108 -7.21 -12.50 -5.55
C ARG A 108 -7.12 -13.09 -4.15
N ASN A 109 -6.80 -12.26 -3.15
CA ASN A 109 -6.71 -12.68 -1.74
C ASN A 109 -8.07 -13.14 -1.16
N ARG A 110 -9.19 -12.75 -1.79
CA ARG A 110 -10.54 -13.18 -1.42
C ARG A 110 -11.04 -14.38 -2.23
N GLY A 111 -10.17 -15.01 -3.03
CA GLY A 111 -10.44 -16.26 -3.71
C GLY A 111 -11.00 -16.13 -5.12
N PHE A 112 -10.99 -14.93 -5.72
CA PHE A 112 -11.38 -14.76 -7.12
C PHE A 112 -10.21 -15.11 -8.05
N ALA A 113 -10.41 -16.11 -8.91
CA ALA A 113 -9.49 -16.50 -9.96
C ALA A 113 -9.72 -15.68 -11.23
N ILE A 114 -9.37 -14.39 -11.17
CA ILE A 114 -9.47 -13.45 -12.29
C ILE A 114 -8.07 -13.03 -12.76
N SER A 115 -7.92 -12.68 -14.02
CA SER A 115 -6.71 -12.02 -14.55
C SER A 115 -6.79 -10.50 -14.38
N LYS A 116 -5.64 -9.83 -14.29
CA LYS A 116 -5.60 -8.37 -14.17
C LYS A 116 -6.26 -7.68 -15.36
N GLN A 117 -6.16 -8.27 -16.56
CA GLN A 117 -6.82 -7.72 -17.74
C GLN A 117 -8.36 -7.77 -17.64
N GLU A 118 -8.92 -8.79 -16.99
CA GLU A 118 -10.37 -8.91 -16.80
C GLU A 118 -10.91 -7.88 -15.81
N LEU A 119 -10.09 -7.41 -14.88
CA LEU A 119 -10.45 -6.32 -13.97
C LEU A 119 -10.71 -5.01 -14.74
N HIS A 120 -10.02 -4.80 -15.87
CA HIS A 120 -10.03 -3.56 -16.64
C HIS A 120 -10.83 -3.65 -17.96
N LYS A 121 -11.53 -4.76 -18.19
CA LYS A 121 -12.30 -5.00 -19.43
C LYS A 121 -13.79 -5.18 -19.16
N GLY A 122 -14.63 -5.01 -20.18
CA GLY A 122 -16.07 -5.29 -20.10
C GLY A 122 -16.79 -4.53 -18.98
N ASN A 123 -17.68 -5.21 -18.27
CA ASN A 123 -18.55 -4.60 -17.24
C ASN A 123 -17.80 -4.24 -15.94
N SER A 124 -16.61 -4.78 -15.70
CA SER A 124 -15.75 -4.46 -14.56
C SER A 124 -14.93 -3.17 -14.77
N SER A 125 -14.60 -2.85 -16.02
CA SER A 125 -13.83 -1.64 -16.40
C SER A 125 -14.32 -0.33 -15.75
N PRO A 126 -15.62 0.04 -15.79
CA PRO A 126 -16.08 1.28 -15.17
C PRO A 126 -15.97 1.29 -13.63
N ILE A 127 -16.05 0.12 -12.97
CA ILE A 127 -15.91 0.03 -11.52
C ILE A 127 -14.45 0.19 -11.11
N SER A 128 -13.54 -0.47 -11.82
CA SER A 128 -12.09 -0.33 -11.62
C SER A 128 -11.65 1.12 -11.85
N ALA A 129 -12.13 1.77 -12.92
CA ALA A 129 -11.87 3.17 -13.18
C ALA A 129 -12.45 4.10 -12.08
N ALA A 130 -13.64 3.82 -11.57
CA ALA A 130 -14.24 4.61 -10.49
C ALA A 130 -13.47 4.46 -9.17
N TYR A 131 -12.93 3.29 -8.87
CA TYR A 131 -12.03 3.05 -7.75
C TYR A 131 -10.70 3.81 -7.91
N GLU A 132 -10.06 3.73 -9.08
CA GLU A 132 -8.81 4.43 -9.37
C GLU A 132 -8.96 5.96 -9.30
N GLN A 133 -10.13 6.47 -9.66
CA GLN A 133 -10.47 7.90 -9.57
C GLN A 133 -10.91 8.32 -8.16
N GLY A 134 -11.03 7.38 -7.21
CA GLY A 134 -11.38 7.63 -5.81
C GLY A 134 -12.86 7.88 -5.56
N TYR A 135 -13.73 7.57 -6.52
CA TYR A 135 -15.19 7.64 -6.34
C TYR A 135 -15.74 6.46 -5.55
N LEU A 136 -15.00 5.36 -5.49
CA LEU A 136 -15.34 4.17 -4.71
C LEU A 136 -14.20 3.82 -3.74
N SER A 137 -14.56 3.39 -2.54
CA SER A 137 -13.64 2.72 -1.64
C SER A 137 -13.31 1.31 -2.13
N ILE A 138 -12.24 0.70 -1.60
CA ILE A 138 -11.83 -0.66 -1.97
C ILE A 138 -12.92 -1.71 -1.65
N SER A 139 -13.69 -1.50 -0.58
CA SER A 139 -14.80 -2.37 -0.20
C SER A 139 -15.97 -2.25 -1.17
N GLU A 140 -16.35 -1.02 -1.56
CA GLU A 140 -17.44 -0.80 -2.52
C GLU A 140 -17.09 -1.32 -3.91
N ALA A 141 -15.85 -1.10 -4.36
CA ALA A 141 -15.35 -1.64 -5.62
C ALA A 141 -15.33 -3.18 -5.60
N PHE A 142 -14.89 -3.77 -4.49
CA PHE A 142 -14.89 -5.22 -4.30
C PHE A 142 -16.29 -5.81 -4.35
N ASP A 143 -17.26 -5.22 -3.65
CA ASP A 143 -18.63 -5.74 -3.62
C ASP A 143 -19.28 -5.69 -5.01
N ALA A 144 -19.07 -4.58 -5.74
CA ALA A 144 -19.57 -4.41 -7.10
C ALA A 144 -18.92 -5.39 -8.09
N LEU A 145 -17.59 -5.57 -8.01
CA LEU A 145 -16.88 -6.54 -8.86
C LEU A 145 -17.24 -7.98 -8.51
N SER A 146 -17.37 -8.30 -7.22
CA SER A 146 -17.77 -9.63 -6.75
C SER A 146 -19.16 -10.00 -7.27
N ALA A 147 -20.10 -9.05 -7.30
CA ALA A 147 -21.41 -9.26 -7.89
C ALA A 147 -21.32 -9.55 -9.39
N ILE A 148 -20.50 -8.83 -10.14
CA ILE A 148 -20.28 -9.09 -11.58
C ILE A 148 -19.73 -10.50 -11.80
N PHE A 149 -18.61 -10.84 -11.16
CA PHE A 149 -17.96 -12.13 -11.38
C PHE A 149 -18.80 -13.31 -10.87
N SER A 150 -19.59 -13.12 -9.82
CA SER A 150 -20.56 -14.14 -9.36
C SER A 150 -21.73 -14.33 -10.33
N THR A 151 -22.11 -13.28 -11.07
CA THR A 151 -23.18 -13.35 -12.06
C THR A 151 -22.70 -13.98 -13.37
N THR A 152 -21.47 -13.68 -13.80
CA THR A 152 -20.85 -14.25 -15.00
C THR A 152 -20.70 -15.77 -14.90
N ASN A 153 -20.25 -16.28 -13.74
CA ASN A 153 -20.16 -17.73 -13.48
C ASN A 153 -21.52 -18.44 -13.50
N ASN A 154 -22.61 -17.75 -13.10
CA ASN A 154 -23.96 -18.32 -13.11
C ASN A 154 -24.58 -18.35 -14.52
N LEU A 155 -24.24 -17.40 -15.38
CA LEU A 155 -24.71 -17.35 -16.78
C LEU A 155 -24.03 -18.41 -17.66
N GLU A 156 -22.72 -18.63 -17.47
CA GLU A 156 -21.99 -19.70 -18.19
C GLU A 156 -22.41 -21.10 -17.73
N ALA A 157 -22.65 -21.29 -16.44
CA ALA A 157 -23.17 -22.56 -15.92
C ALA A 157 -24.59 -22.89 -16.41
N GLN A 158 -25.40 -21.87 -16.77
CA GLN A 158 -26.72 -22.08 -17.35
C GLN A 158 -26.68 -22.36 -18.86
N SER A 159 -25.77 -21.75 -19.63
CA SER A 159 -25.69 -22.02 -21.09
C SER A 159 -25.24 -23.46 -21.40
N LEU A 160 -24.37 -24.03 -20.57
CA LEU A 160 -23.94 -25.43 -20.64
C LEU A 160 -25.03 -26.46 -20.30
N ARG A 161 -26.11 -26.06 -19.63
CA ARG A 161 -27.26 -26.94 -19.32
C ARG A 161 -28.32 -26.96 -20.41
N TYR A 162 -28.24 -26.07 -21.39
CA TYR A 162 -29.16 -25.98 -22.53
C TYR A 162 -28.47 -26.23 -23.89
N SER A 163 -27.25 -26.78 -23.87
CA SER A 163 -26.53 -27.30 -25.05
C SER A 163 -26.61 -28.82 -25.07
#